data_AF-A0A8J8F8P9-F1
#
_entry.id   AF-A0A8J8F8P9-F1
#
_cell.length_a   1.000
_cell.length_b   1.000
_cell.length_c   1.000
_cell.angle_alpha   90.00
_cell.angle_beta   90.00
_cell.angle_gamma   90.00
#
_symmetry.space_group_name_H-M   'P 1'
#
loop_
_entity.id
_entity.type
_entity.pdbx_description
1 polymer ?
#
loop_
_entity_poly.entity_id
_entity_poly.type
_entity_poly.pdbx_seq_one_letter_code
_entity_poly.pdbx_strand_id
1 'polypeptide(L)'
;MSVAPRSAEDVKELFESLRDRINDFEARLDAFSNWLENTDDRVSELEDENDELRARLDALESRMNVLEDDSSSKEGKIQQIVAGAENNRTGDQSAVVMNAAKIVTVTGVSRRYAYDLIEDLPKQHHWILTRSEARERQFGSIEIDDGKQTKAIVIDFEALHSDPEAVNKFTTSSEGGGR
;
A
#
# COMPACT_ATOMS: atom_id res chain seq x y z
N MET A 1 32.81 -30.77 75.50
CA MET A 1 31.85 -31.52 74.66
C MET A 1 32.69 -32.33 73.66
N SER A 2 32.87 -33.63 73.91
CA SER A 2 33.64 -34.51 73.02
C SER A 2 32.76 -34.86 71.83
N VAL A 3 33.10 -34.39 70.63
CA VAL A 3 32.48 -34.86 69.40
C VAL A 3 32.92 -36.31 69.23
N ALA A 4 31.98 -37.26 69.37
CA ALA A 4 32.27 -38.66 69.11
C ALA A 4 32.77 -38.81 67.66
N PRO A 5 33.81 -39.62 67.39
CA PRO A 5 34.25 -39.85 66.03
C PRO A 5 33.08 -40.45 65.25
N ARG A 6 32.73 -39.82 64.11
CA ARG A 6 31.75 -40.39 63.17
C ARG A 6 32.21 -41.78 62.78
N SER A 7 31.28 -42.73 62.74
CA SER A 7 31.63 -44.09 62.30
C SER A 7 32.08 -44.03 60.84
N ALA A 8 32.92 -44.98 60.42
CA ALA A 8 33.32 -45.07 59.01
C ALA A 8 32.09 -45.23 58.08
N GLU A 9 31.02 -45.84 58.59
CA GLU A 9 29.72 -45.97 57.92
C GLU A 9 29.07 -44.60 57.67
N ASP A 10 29.05 -43.69 58.65
CA ASP A 10 28.44 -42.36 58.51
C ASP A 10 29.15 -41.52 57.44
N VAL A 11 30.47 -41.66 57.36
CA VAL A 11 31.29 -40.97 56.35
C VAL A 11 30.98 -41.53 54.96
N LYS A 12 30.81 -42.85 54.85
CA LYS A 12 30.46 -43.52 53.59
C LYS A 12 29.07 -43.10 53.11
N GLU A 13 28.07 -43.06 53.99
CA GLU A 13 26.71 -42.61 53.65
C GLU A 13 26.70 -41.16 53.16
N LEU A 14 27.46 -40.28 53.81
CA LEU A 14 27.61 -38.89 53.35
C LEU A 14 28.28 -38.80 51.98
N PHE A 15 29.27 -39.65 51.70
CA PHE A 15 29.93 -39.70 50.39
C PHE A 15 28.97 -40.19 49.29
N GLU A 16 28.17 -41.20 49.57
CA GLU A 16 27.15 -41.70 48.64
C GLU A 16 26.10 -40.62 48.37
N SER A 17 25.59 -39.95 49.42
CA SER A 17 24.66 -38.84 49.28
C SER A 17 25.24 -37.65 48.49
N LEU A 18 26.51 -37.32 48.70
CA LEU A 18 27.20 -36.28 47.93
C LEU A 18 27.36 -36.66 46.47
N ARG A 19 27.72 -37.93 46.19
CA ARG A 19 27.82 -38.45 44.82
C ARG A 19 26.48 -38.36 44.11
N ASP A 20 25.39 -38.75 44.76
CA ASP A 20 24.05 -38.68 44.16
C ASP A 20 23.64 -37.24 43.85
N ARG A 21 23.95 -36.30 44.75
CA ARG A 21 23.70 -34.87 44.52
C ARG A 21 24.54 -34.30 43.39
N ILE A 22 25.79 -34.74 43.25
CA ILE A 22 26.66 -34.33 42.13
C ILE A 22 26.08 -34.84 40.82
N ASN A 23 25.66 -36.10 40.75
CA ASN A 23 25.03 -36.66 39.55
C ASN A 23 23.73 -35.93 39.17
N ASP A 24 22.90 -35.56 40.16
CA ASP A 24 21.71 -34.73 39.92
C ASP A 24 22.08 -33.34 39.37
N PHE A 25 23.12 -32.70 39.92
CA PHE A 25 23.59 -31.42 39.42
C PHE A 25 24.13 -31.50 38.00
N GLU A 26 24.89 -32.54 37.66
CA GLU A 26 25.39 -32.77 36.29
C GLU A 26 24.23 -32.92 35.31
N ALA A 27 23.22 -33.76 35.63
CA ALA A 27 22.04 -33.93 34.80
C ALA A 27 21.26 -32.62 34.59
N ARG A 28 21.18 -31.77 35.62
CA ARG A 28 20.55 -30.46 35.54
C ARG A 28 21.34 -29.47 34.70
N LEU A 29 22.68 -29.51 34.75
CA LEU A 29 23.54 -28.67 33.92
C LEU A 29 23.44 -29.07 32.44
N ASP A 30 23.36 -30.35 32.14
CA ASP A 30 23.15 -30.84 30.77
C ASP A 30 21.79 -30.37 30.23
N ALA A 31 20.73 -30.53 31.03
CA ALA A 31 19.40 -30.06 30.66
C ALA A 31 19.36 -28.54 30.44
N PHE A 32 20.06 -27.77 31.28
CA PHE A 32 20.14 -26.32 31.14
C PHE A 32 20.94 -25.90 29.90
N SER A 33 22.02 -26.61 29.59
CA SER A 33 22.83 -26.35 28.38
C SER A 33 22.02 -26.59 27.11
N ASN A 34 21.28 -27.70 27.04
CA ASN A 34 20.39 -28.00 25.92
C ASN A 34 19.27 -26.96 25.77
N TRP A 35 18.74 -26.46 26.89
CA TRP A 35 17.72 -25.41 26.88
C TRP A 35 18.28 -24.07 26.35
N LEU A 36 19.51 -23.72 26.72
CA LEU A 36 20.18 -22.52 26.20
C LEU A 36 20.42 -22.62 24.70
N GLU A 37 20.92 -23.76 24.20
CA GLU A 37 21.14 -23.97 22.77
C GLU A 37 19.84 -23.82 21.97
N ASN A 38 18.76 -24.46 22.42
CA ASN A 38 17.46 -24.31 21.78
C ASN A 38 16.91 -22.87 21.84
N THR A 39 17.22 -22.13 22.91
CA THR A 39 16.81 -20.72 23.02
C THR A 39 17.59 -19.85 22.04
N ASP A 40 18.89 -20.11 21.88
CA ASP A 40 19.76 -19.38 20.94
C ASP A 40 19.31 -19.59 19.47
N ASP A 41 18.98 -20.84 19.11
CA ASP A 41 18.43 -21.18 17.79
C ASP A 41 17.14 -20.39 17.51
N ARG A 42 16.23 -20.34 18.50
CA ARG A 42 14.95 -19.63 18.37
C ARG A 42 15.12 -18.12 18.31
N VAL A 43 16.11 -17.57 19.02
CA VAL A 43 16.42 -16.14 18.93
C VAL A 43 16.95 -15.82 17.54
N SER A 44 17.85 -16.65 17.00
CA SER A 44 18.39 -16.47 15.65
C SER A 44 17.29 -16.52 14.58
N GLU A 45 16.37 -17.48 14.66
CA GLU A 45 15.23 -17.57 13.75
C GLU A 45 14.33 -16.32 13.82
N LEU A 46 14.09 -15.80 15.02
CA LEU A 46 13.32 -14.56 15.20
C LEU A 46 14.04 -13.32 14.67
N GLU A 47 15.36 -13.26 14.74
CA GLU A 47 16.16 -12.17 14.16
C GLU A 47 16.04 -12.18 12.63
N ASP A 48 16.17 -13.35 12.00
CA ASP A 48 16.01 -13.53 10.56
C ASP A 48 14.60 -13.14 10.08
N GLU A 49 13.55 -13.60 10.78
CA GLU A 49 12.16 -13.21 10.50
C GLU A 49 11.96 -11.69 10.62
N ASN A 50 12.59 -11.04 11.61
CA ASN A 50 12.48 -9.60 11.81
C ASN A 50 13.09 -8.83 10.63
N ASP A 51 14.25 -9.26 10.16
CA ASP A 51 14.93 -8.63 9.04
C ASP A 51 14.16 -8.82 7.73
N GLU A 52 13.54 -9.98 7.50
CA GLU A 52 12.62 -10.17 6.36
C GLU A 52 11.41 -9.22 6.45
N LEU A 53 10.81 -9.10 7.64
CA LEU A 53 9.68 -8.20 7.85
C LEU A 53 10.04 -6.73 7.61
N ARG A 54 11.24 -6.29 8.03
CA ARG A 54 11.75 -4.94 7.76
C ARG A 54 11.91 -4.70 6.26
N ALA A 55 12.54 -5.62 5.55
CA ALA A 55 12.73 -5.51 4.09
C ALA A 55 11.37 -5.44 3.35
N ARG A 56 10.38 -6.21 3.79
CA ARG A 56 9.02 -6.16 3.25
C ARG A 56 8.33 -4.83 3.54
N LEU A 57 8.55 -4.25 4.71
CA LEU A 57 8.00 -2.95 5.08
C LEU A 57 8.61 -1.83 4.24
N ASP A 58 9.93 -1.81 4.06
CA ASP A 58 10.62 -0.82 3.21
C ASP A 58 10.14 -0.89 1.75
N ALA A 59 9.91 -2.10 1.23
CA ALA A 59 9.36 -2.30 -0.11
C ALA A 59 7.92 -1.79 -0.23
N LEU A 60 7.09 -1.98 0.82
CA LEU A 60 5.74 -1.45 0.85
C LEU A 60 5.70 0.08 0.94
N GLU A 61 6.54 0.67 1.79
CA GLU A 61 6.67 2.14 1.88
C GLU A 61 7.11 2.73 0.55
N SER A 62 8.09 2.13 -0.12
CA SER A 62 8.53 2.56 -1.45
C SER A 62 7.39 2.52 -2.48
N ARG A 63 6.60 1.44 -2.50
CA ARG A 63 5.43 1.33 -3.39
C ARG A 63 4.35 2.34 -3.05
N MET A 64 4.15 2.63 -1.78
CA MET A 64 3.18 3.63 -1.33
C MET A 64 3.60 5.03 -1.76
N ASN A 65 4.89 5.38 -1.65
CA ASN A 65 5.41 6.67 -2.11
C ASN A 65 5.20 6.87 -3.61
N VAL A 66 5.48 5.83 -4.43
CA VAL A 66 5.22 5.89 -5.89
C VAL A 66 3.73 6.12 -6.17
N LEU A 67 2.84 5.41 -5.48
CA LEU A 67 1.39 5.59 -5.66
C LEU A 67 0.92 6.98 -5.20
N GLU A 68 1.50 7.53 -4.14
CA GLU A 68 1.18 8.87 -3.66
C GLU A 68 1.67 9.94 -4.64
N ASP A 69 2.90 9.82 -5.13
CA ASP A 69 3.47 10.69 -6.16
C ASP A 69 2.65 10.66 -7.44
N ASP A 70 2.32 9.47 -7.94
CA ASP A 70 1.45 9.30 -9.10
C ASP A 70 0.10 9.96 -8.86
N SER A 71 -0.54 9.74 -7.70
CA SER A 71 -1.84 10.32 -7.37
C SER A 71 -1.81 11.84 -7.20
N SER A 72 -0.66 12.42 -6.83
CA SER A 72 -0.47 13.85 -6.62
C SER A 72 -0.11 14.59 -7.92
N SER A 73 0.50 13.89 -8.88
CA SER A 73 0.85 14.37 -10.21
C SER A 73 -0.37 14.81 -11.01
N LYS A 74 -0.19 15.71 -11.97
CA LYS A 74 -1.28 16.18 -12.83
C LYS A 74 -1.90 15.02 -13.63
N GLU A 75 -1.08 14.11 -14.12
CA GLU A 75 -1.47 12.88 -14.81
C GLU A 75 -2.33 11.97 -13.92
N GLY A 76 -1.96 11.75 -12.66
CA GLY A 76 -2.80 10.97 -11.73
C GLY A 76 -4.12 11.66 -11.40
N LYS A 77 -4.14 12.99 -11.32
CA LYS A 77 -5.40 13.75 -11.21
C LYS A 77 -6.28 13.54 -12.44
N ILE A 78 -5.71 13.50 -13.64
CA ILE A 78 -6.44 13.20 -14.88
C ILE A 78 -7.01 11.77 -14.85
N GLN A 79 -6.22 10.78 -14.43
CA GLN A 79 -6.69 9.39 -14.26
C GLN A 79 -7.87 9.28 -13.29
N GLN A 80 -7.78 9.95 -12.14
CA GLN A 80 -8.87 10.02 -11.17
C GLN A 80 -10.13 10.69 -11.74
N ILE A 81 -9.98 11.73 -12.56
CA ILE A 81 -11.11 12.38 -13.25
C ILE A 81 -11.76 11.44 -14.27
N VAL A 82 -10.97 10.73 -15.09
CA VAL A 82 -11.48 9.77 -16.08
C VAL A 82 -12.21 8.62 -15.41
N ALA A 83 -11.59 7.98 -14.40
CA ALA A 83 -12.24 6.92 -13.62
C ALA A 83 -13.51 7.42 -12.92
N GLY A 84 -13.46 8.64 -12.38
CA GLY A 84 -14.62 9.31 -11.80
C GLY A 84 -15.73 9.59 -12.81
N ALA A 85 -15.38 9.92 -14.05
CA ALA A 85 -16.34 10.11 -15.14
C ALA A 85 -16.95 8.78 -15.57
N GLU A 86 -16.17 7.71 -15.67
CA GLU A 86 -16.63 6.36 -16.02
C GLU A 86 -17.62 5.84 -14.97
N ASN A 87 -17.32 6.04 -13.68
CA ASN A 87 -18.24 5.69 -12.59
C ASN A 87 -19.54 6.50 -12.59
N ASN A 88 -19.52 7.71 -13.17
CA ASN A 88 -20.69 8.56 -13.31
C ASN A 88 -21.46 8.29 -14.62
N ARG A 89 -20.93 7.44 -15.50
CA ARG A 89 -21.53 7.10 -16.79
C ARG A 89 -22.72 6.19 -16.57
N THR A 90 -23.86 6.53 -17.15
CA THR A 90 -25.09 5.71 -17.08
C THR A 90 -25.30 5.02 -18.42
N GLY A 91 -25.11 3.70 -18.46
CA GLY A 91 -25.18 2.92 -19.70
C GLY A 91 -24.06 3.28 -20.69
N ASP A 92 -24.40 3.33 -21.98
CA ASP A 92 -23.45 3.57 -23.09
C ASP A 92 -23.31 5.06 -23.46
N GLN A 93 -23.41 5.95 -22.48
CA GLN A 93 -23.18 7.38 -22.72
C GLN A 93 -21.76 7.59 -23.28
N SER A 94 -21.65 8.18 -24.46
CA SER A 94 -20.35 8.45 -25.10
C SER A 94 -19.59 9.59 -24.43
N ALA A 95 -20.22 10.36 -23.56
CA ALA A 95 -19.57 11.45 -22.84
C ALA A 95 -20.22 11.80 -21.50
N VAL A 96 -19.42 12.31 -20.56
CA VAL A 96 -19.84 12.64 -19.18
C VAL A 96 -19.33 14.02 -18.75
N VAL A 97 -20.20 14.79 -18.09
CA VAL A 97 -19.89 16.13 -17.57
C VAL A 97 -19.26 16.05 -16.18
N MET A 98 -18.08 16.64 -16.05
CA MET A 98 -17.31 16.78 -14.81
C MET A 98 -17.21 18.25 -14.41
N ASN A 99 -17.98 18.65 -13.38
CA ASN A 99 -17.90 19.98 -12.79
C ASN A 99 -16.84 20.03 -11.67
N ALA A 100 -16.51 21.24 -11.20
CA ALA A 100 -15.51 21.42 -10.16
C ALA A 100 -15.82 20.62 -8.87
N ALA A 101 -17.09 20.45 -8.50
CA ALA A 101 -17.45 19.67 -7.32
C ALA A 101 -17.13 18.18 -7.50
N LYS A 102 -17.51 17.58 -8.64
CA LYS A 102 -17.18 16.19 -8.98
C LYS A 102 -15.66 15.98 -9.05
N ILE A 103 -14.93 16.91 -9.67
CA ILE A 103 -13.47 16.84 -9.76
C ILE A 103 -12.85 16.86 -8.36
N VAL A 104 -13.27 17.77 -7.48
CA VAL A 104 -12.80 17.78 -6.08
C VAL A 104 -13.09 16.46 -5.38
N THR A 105 -14.30 15.91 -5.55
CA THR A 105 -14.70 14.64 -4.92
C THR A 105 -13.81 13.48 -5.36
N VAL A 106 -13.46 13.37 -6.65
CA VAL A 106 -12.71 12.21 -7.17
C VAL A 106 -11.20 12.37 -7.02
N THR A 107 -10.70 13.61 -6.92
CA THR A 107 -9.25 13.88 -6.90
C THR A 107 -8.68 14.37 -5.57
N GLY A 108 -9.55 14.80 -4.65
CA GLY A 108 -9.16 15.39 -3.35
C GLY A 108 -8.56 16.79 -3.44
N VAL A 109 -8.52 17.41 -4.62
CA VAL A 109 -7.86 18.71 -4.81
C VAL A 109 -8.68 19.88 -4.28
N SER A 110 -8.02 21.03 -4.10
CA SER A 110 -8.73 22.27 -3.76
C SER A 110 -9.71 22.69 -4.88
N ARG A 111 -10.80 23.36 -4.51
CA ARG A 111 -11.77 23.86 -5.49
C ARG A 111 -11.15 24.85 -6.48
N ARG A 112 -10.14 25.63 -6.09
CA ARG A 112 -9.40 26.52 -7.01
C ARG A 112 -8.65 25.72 -8.06
N TYR A 113 -7.89 24.71 -7.63
CA TYR A 113 -7.15 23.86 -8.55
C TYR A 113 -8.06 23.06 -9.48
N ALA A 114 -9.25 22.65 -9.01
CA ALA A 114 -10.26 22.04 -9.88
C ALA A 114 -10.71 22.99 -11.01
N TYR A 115 -10.78 24.30 -10.78
CA TYR A 115 -11.06 25.27 -11.85
C TYR A 115 -9.87 25.42 -12.81
N ASP A 116 -8.65 25.46 -12.29
CA ASP A 116 -7.44 25.49 -13.12
C ASP A 116 -7.39 24.28 -14.07
N LEU A 117 -7.71 23.08 -13.56
CA LEU A 117 -7.84 21.86 -14.37
C LEU A 117 -8.95 21.98 -15.43
N ILE A 118 -10.11 22.54 -15.08
CA ILE A 118 -11.21 22.73 -16.05
C ILE A 118 -10.79 23.66 -17.20
N GLU A 119 -9.95 24.64 -16.94
CA GLU A 119 -9.49 25.59 -17.95
C GLU A 119 -8.34 25.05 -18.80
N ASP A 120 -7.46 24.23 -18.21
CA ASP A 120 -6.23 23.79 -18.87
C ASP A 120 -6.35 22.45 -19.58
N LEU A 121 -7.12 21.52 -19.03
CA LEU A 121 -7.20 20.16 -19.57
C LEU A 121 -7.74 20.10 -21.01
N PRO A 122 -8.77 20.87 -21.42
CA PRO A 122 -9.21 20.87 -22.82
C PRO A 122 -8.15 21.35 -23.82
N LYS A 123 -7.19 22.18 -23.37
CA LYS A 123 -6.08 22.65 -24.22
C LYS A 123 -5.01 21.57 -24.43
N GLN A 124 -4.97 20.58 -23.54
CA GLN A 124 -3.92 19.56 -23.45
C GLN A 124 -4.37 18.21 -24.00
N HIS A 125 -5.68 17.94 -23.94
CA HIS A 125 -6.27 16.66 -24.32
C HIS A 125 -7.50 16.88 -25.19
N HIS A 126 -7.44 16.45 -26.45
CA HIS A 126 -8.51 16.65 -27.43
C HIS A 126 -9.80 15.84 -27.14
N TRP A 127 -9.71 14.85 -26.25
CA TRP A 127 -10.83 14.05 -25.72
C TRP A 127 -11.44 14.66 -24.44
N ILE A 128 -10.86 15.74 -23.92
CA ILE A 128 -11.47 16.58 -22.88
C ILE A 128 -12.01 17.83 -23.55
N LEU A 129 -13.32 18.02 -23.49
CA LEU A 129 -13.99 19.09 -24.19
C LEU A 129 -14.49 20.14 -23.22
N THR A 130 -14.45 21.39 -23.66
CA THR A 130 -15.29 22.44 -23.05
C THR A 130 -16.77 22.13 -23.31
N ARG A 131 -17.66 22.73 -22.51
CA ARG A 131 -19.11 22.62 -22.75
C ARG A 131 -19.51 23.09 -24.16
N SER A 132 -18.82 24.09 -24.71
CA SER A 132 -19.10 24.62 -26.05
C SER A 132 -18.75 23.59 -27.13
N GLU A 133 -17.55 23.00 -27.07
CA GLU A 133 -17.10 21.98 -28.02
C GLU A 133 -17.96 20.71 -27.94
N ALA A 134 -18.37 20.31 -26.73
CA ALA A 134 -19.27 19.17 -26.56
C ALA A 134 -20.65 19.40 -27.20
N ARG A 135 -21.15 20.65 -27.20
CA ARG A 135 -22.40 21.00 -27.89
C ARG A 135 -22.28 20.92 -29.40
N GLU A 136 -21.16 21.39 -29.94
CA GLU A 136 -20.88 21.31 -31.38
C GLU A 136 -20.80 19.87 -31.88
N ARG A 137 -20.25 18.96 -31.07
CA ARG A 137 -20.19 17.52 -31.37
C ARG A 137 -21.53 16.78 -31.23
N GLN A 138 -22.60 17.44 -30.79
CA GLN A 138 -23.95 16.87 -30.70
C GLN A 138 -24.03 15.56 -29.91
N PHE A 139 -23.42 15.50 -28.71
CA PHE A 139 -23.67 14.41 -27.76
C PHE A 139 -25.13 14.48 -27.27
N GLY A 140 -26.04 13.91 -28.07
CA GLY A 140 -27.48 14.18 -28.16
C GLY A 140 -28.36 13.87 -26.95
N SER A 141 -27.80 13.80 -25.75
CA SER A 141 -28.54 13.57 -24.50
C SER A 141 -27.78 14.03 -23.24
N ILE A 142 -26.64 14.71 -23.39
CA ILE A 142 -25.98 15.29 -22.21
C ILE A 142 -26.86 16.43 -21.72
N GLU A 143 -27.57 16.21 -20.62
CA GLU A 143 -28.18 17.28 -19.82
C GLU A 143 -27.05 18.16 -19.27
N ILE A 144 -26.64 19.12 -20.09
CA ILE A 144 -25.84 20.25 -19.64
C ILE A 144 -26.83 21.11 -18.85
N ASP A 145 -26.93 20.88 -17.55
CA ASP A 145 -27.73 21.73 -16.66
C ASP A 145 -27.27 23.18 -16.83
N ASP A 146 -28.10 23.95 -17.54
CA ASP A 146 -27.91 25.35 -17.90
C ASP A 146 -28.35 26.29 -16.78
N GLY A 147 -29.01 25.77 -15.74
CA GLY A 147 -29.49 26.55 -14.61
C GLY A 147 -28.36 27.03 -13.68
N LYS A 148 -27.18 26.40 -13.76
CA LYS A 148 -26.01 26.78 -12.97
C LYS A 148 -24.82 26.93 -13.90
N GLN A 149 -24.34 28.17 -14.07
CA GLN A 149 -23.12 28.51 -14.82
C GLN A 149 -21.82 28.00 -14.16
N THR A 150 -21.84 26.78 -13.63
CA THR A 150 -20.66 26.15 -13.06
C THR A 150 -19.77 25.67 -14.21
N LYS A 151 -18.57 26.24 -14.32
CA LYS A 151 -17.53 25.76 -15.23
C LYS A 151 -17.38 24.23 -15.07
N ALA A 152 -17.30 23.53 -16.20
CA ALA A 152 -17.18 22.09 -16.26
C ALA A 152 -16.50 21.67 -17.56
N ILE A 153 -15.87 20.49 -17.53
CA ILE A 153 -15.37 19.79 -18.71
C ILE A 153 -16.29 18.61 -19.04
N VAL A 154 -16.19 18.13 -20.28
CA VAL A 154 -16.88 16.94 -20.76
C VAL A 154 -15.81 15.94 -21.20
N ILE A 155 -15.87 14.72 -20.67
CA ILE A 155 -15.00 13.62 -21.07
C ILE A 155 -15.67 12.89 -22.22
N ASP A 156 -15.03 12.85 -23.39
CA ASP A 156 -15.48 12.13 -24.58
C ASP A 156 -14.80 10.75 -24.60
N PHE A 157 -15.56 9.71 -24.26
CA PHE A 157 -15.04 8.34 -24.17
C PHE A 157 -14.74 7.74 -25.54
N GLU A 158 -15.41 8.19 -26.60
CA GLU A 158 -15.16 7.71 -27.96
C GLU A 158 -13.81 8.23 -28.45
N ALA A 159 -13.54 9.53 -28.27
CA ALA A 159 -12.24 10.12 -28.59
C ALA A 159 -11.14 9.56 -27.67
N LEU A 160 -11.42 9.40 -26.37
CA LEU A 160 -10.46 8.88 -25.39
C LEU A 160 -9.97 7.47 -25.75
N HIS A 161 -10.89 6.56 -26.12
CA HIS A 161 -10.53 5.19 -26.49
C HIS A 161 -9.93 5.08 -27.89
N SER A 162 -10.12 6.09 -28.74
CA SER A 162 -9.53 6.15 -30.08
C SER A 162 -8.14 6.77 -30.10
N ASP A 163 -7.72 7.43 -29.02
CA ASP A 163 -6.40 8.07 -28.88
C ASP A 163 -5.34 7.06 -28.39
N PRO A 164 -4.35 6.67 -29.22
CA PRO A 164 -3.32 5.72 -28.83
C PRO A 164 -2.45 6.22 -27.67
N GLU A 165 -2.20 7.53 -27.58
CA GLU A 165 -1.41 8.11 -26.49
C GLU A 165 -2.16 8.12 -25.17
N ALA A 166 -3.48 8.33 -25.22
CA ALA A 166 -4.33 8.22 -24.04
C ALA A 166 -4.42 6.75 -23.60
N VAL A 167 -4.74 5.83 -24.51
CA VAL A 167 -4.91 4.39 -24.20
C VAL A 167 -3.65 3.81 -23.56
N ASN A 168 -2.45 4.15 -24.04
CA ASN A 168 -1.20 3.68 -23.44
C ASN A 168 -1.04 4.17 -21.99
N LYS A 169 -1.40 5.42 -21.69
CA LYS A 169 -1.32 6.00 -20.33
C LYS A 169 -2.31 5.39 -19.33
N PHE A 170 -3.34 4.68 -19.79
CA PHE A 170 -4.34 4.02 -18.93
C PHE A 170 -4.22 2.49 -18.91
N THR A 171 -3.50 1.88 -19.85
CA THR A 171 -3.40 0.41 -19.99
C THR A 171 -2.03 -0.16 -19.60
N THR A 172 -0.96 0.63 -19.59
CA THR A 172 0.37 0.15 -19.19
C THR A 172 0.79 0.68 -17.82
N SER A 173 0.41 -0.04 -16.75
CA SER A 173 1.16 -0.07 -15.48
C SER A 173 2.15 -1.25 -15.44
N SER A 174 2.45 -1.85 -16.59
CA SER A 174 3.33 -3.01 -16.72
C SER A 174 4.39 -2.70 -17.76
N GLU A 175 5.50 -2.09 -17.33
CA GLU A 175 6.83 -2.42 -17.87
C GLU A 175 7.93 -1.75 -17.04
N GLY A 176 8.79 -2.57 -16.42
CA GLY A 176 10.18 -2.21 -16.19
C GLY A 176 10.63 -1.96 -14.75
N GLY A 177 10.85 -3.05 -13.99
CA GLY A 177 11.57 -2.96 -12.71
C GLY A 177 12.00 -4.31 -12.13
N GLY A 178 12.24 -5.32 -12.98
CA GLY A 178 12.77 -6.60 -12.57
C GLY A 178 14.14 -6.82 -13.21
N ARG A 179 15.20 -6.49 -12.48
CA ARG A 179 16.53 -7.11 -12.56
C ARG A 179 17.20 -7.00 -11.21
#